data_AF-A0A819SMD3-F1
#
_entry.id   AF-A0A819SMD3-F1
#
_cell.length_a   1.000
_cell.length_b   1.000
_cell.length_c   1.000
_cell.angle_alpha   90.00
_cell.angle_beta   90.00
_cell.angle_gamma   90.00
#
_symmetry.space_group_name_H-M   'P 1'
#
loop_
_entity.id
_entity.type
_entity.pdbx_description
1 polymer ?
#
loop_
_entity_poly.entity_id
_entity_poly.type
_entity_poly.pdbx_seq_one_letter_code
_entity_poly.pdbx_strand_id
1 'polypeptide(L)'
;MCGFDVESLYTNAPVEEAIETTLNYIYKPTKLIDVPFNKEQMRILLNLSIRDAPFRFQSKIDKQIDGVAMGNPLAPIIADLWMQKMEEKLNRFSTNKPMIWLRYVDDVFCIFTIPKAKILEFHTRINKWHQNLHFTLVFESNNWIAFLDVLVTHEQDKLTTSLYRKPTHTGLYVMG
;
A
#
# COMPACT_ATOMS: atom_id res chain seq x y z
N MET A 1 3.76 19.54 -0.08
CA MET A 1 3.20 18.18 -0.31
C MET A 1 4.31 17.22 -0.75
N CYS A 2 4.11 15.92 -0.55
CA CYS A 2 4.98 14.88 -1.10
C CYS A 2 4.18 13.59 -1.36
N GLY A 3 4.69 12.75 -2.24
CA GLY A 3 4.19 11.42 -2.51
C GLY A 3 5.16 10.36 -2.01
N PHE A 4 4.64 9.24 -1.52
CA PHE A 4 5.40 8.01 -1.35
C PHE A 4 4.79 6.94 -2.25
N ASP A 5 5.60 6.00 -2.68
CA ASP A 5 5.14 4.82 -3.42
C ASP A 5 5.80 3.58 -2.83
N VAL A 6 5.02 2.51 -2.63
CA VAL A 6 5.50 1.25 -2.04
C VAL A 6 6.15 0.39 -3.12
N GLU A 7 7.45 0.12 -2.97
CA GLU A 7 8.17 -0.68 -3.95
C GLU A 7 7.66 -2.12 -3.99
N SER A 8 7.10 -2.50 -5.14
CA SER A 8 6.66 -3.86 -5.45
C SER A 8 5.77 -4.48 -4.36
N LEU A 9 4.75 -3.73 -3.92
CA LEU A 9 3.88 -4.07 -2.79
C LEU A 9 3.46 -5.55 -2.75
N TYR A 10 2.88 -6.06 -3.83
CA TYR A 10 2.34 -7.43 -3.85
C TYR A 10 3.43 -8.48 -3.70
N THR A 11 4.53 -8.38 -4.45
CA THR A 11 5.61 -9.37 -4.41
C THR A 11 6.43 -9.31 -3.13
N ASN A 12 6.40 -8.17 -2.42
CA ASN A 12 7.17 -7.98 -1.19
C ASN A 12 6.34 -8.22 0.08
N ALA A 13 5.01 -8.16 0.03
CA ALA A 13 4.15 -8.41 1.19
C ALA A 13 4.35 -9.84 1.73
N PRO A 14 4.87 -10.04 2.96
CA PRO A 14 5.11 -11.36 3.50
C PRO A 14 3.81 -12.12 3.72
N VAL A 15 3.65 -13.26 3.06
CA VAL A 15 2.36 -13.98 2.98
C VAL A 15 1.88 -14.40 4.36
N GLU A 16 2.75 -14.96 5.19
CA GLU A 16 2.36 -15.41 6.54
C GLU A 16 1.87 -14.25 7.39
N GLU A 17 2.62 -13.13 7.41
CA GLU A 17 2.24 -11.97 8.19
C GLU A 17 0.96 -11.32 7.68
N ALA A 18 0.73 -11.32 6.37
CA ALA A 18 -0.48 -10.79 5.78
C ALA A 18 -1.70 -11.67 6.11
N ILE A 19 -1.56 -13.00 6.08
CA ILE A 19 -2.59 -13.95 6.54
C ILE A 19 -2.90 -13.73 8.02
N GLU A 20 -1.88 -13.65 8.88
CA GLU A 20 -2.08 -13.41 10.32
C GLU A 20 -2.78 -12.07 10.58
N THR A 21 -2.37 -11.02 9.87
CA THR A 21 -2.97 -9.69 9.97
C THR A 21 -4.45 -9.74 9.58
N THR A 22 -4.77 -10.46 8.51
CA THR A 22 -6.14 -10.68 8.04
C THR A 22 -6.98 -11.44 9.07
N LEU A 23 -6.44 -12.52 9.64
CA LEU A 23 -7.13 -13.29 10.67
C LEU A 23 -7.37 -12.46 11.93
N ASN A 24 -6.39 -11.67 12.37
CA ASN A 24 -6.56 -10.80 13.52
C ASN A 24 -7.61 -9.71 13.26
N TYR A 25 -7.69 -9.21 12.03
CA TYR A 25 -8.72 -8.26 11.63
C TYR A 25 -10.12 -8.87 11.62
N ILE A 26 -10.31 -10.04 10.99
CA ILE A 26 -11.60 -10.74 10.91
C ILE A 26 -12.06 -11.19 12.30
N TYR A 27 -11.14 -11.64 13.15
CA TYR A 27 -11.45 -12.23 14.45
C TYR A 27 -11.31 -11.27 15.65
N LYS A 28 -11.17 -9.96 15.42
CA LYS A 28 -11.14 -8.95 16.50
C LYS A 28 -12.43 -8.97 17.34
N PRO A 29 -12.41 -8.55 18.62
CA PRO A 29 -13.61 -8.58 19.47
C PRO A 29 -14.80 -7.78 18.92
N THR A 30 -14.51 -6.68 18.20
CA THR A 30 -15.49 -5.79 17.58
C THR A 30 -15.80 -6.18 16.14
N LYS A 31 -16.22 -7.44 15.92
CA LYS A 31 -16.60 -7.87 14.57
C LYS A 31 -17.88 -7.18 14.14
N LEU A 32 -17.93 -6.81 12.87
CA LEU A 32 -19.14 -6.30 12.22
C LEU A 32 -19.99 -7.43 11.63
N ILE A 33 -19.38 -8.58 11.37
CA ILE A 33 -19.98 -9.71 10.66
C ILE A 33 -19.52 -11.01 11.33
N ASP A 34 -20.47 -11.90 11.58
CA ASP A 34 -20.17 -13.26 11.98
C ASP A 34 -19.79 -14.10 10.77
N VAL A 35 -18.60 -14.68 10.84
CA VAL A 35 -18.05 -15.55 9.80
C VAL A 35 -18.40 -17.00 10.17
N PRO A 36 -18.90 -17.82 9.23
CA PRO A 36 -19.33 -19.20 9.51
C PRO A 36 -18.17 -20.15 9.85
N PHE A 37 -16.93 -19.69 9.69
CA PHE A 37 -15.72 -20.45 9.95
C PHE A 37 -15.05 -19.94 11.23
N ASN A 38 -14.43 -20.84 11.99
CA ASN A 38 -13.54 -20.45 13.08
C ASN A 38 -12.17 -19.96 12.53
N LYS A 39 -11.34 -19.38 13.40
CA LYS A 39 -10.05 -18.78 13.01
C LYS A 39 -9.13 -19.76 12.29
N GLU A 40 -9.06 -21.02 12.74
CA GLU A 40 -8.20 -22.04 12.13
C GLU A 40 -8.73 -22.53 10.78
N GLN A 41 -10.05 -22.68 10.65
CA GLN A 41 -10.66 -22.97 9.35
C GLN A 41 -10.40 -21.86 8.34
N MET A 42 -10.55 -20.59 8.76
CA MET A 42 -10.24 -19.45 7.89
C MET A 42 -8.76 -19.38 7.53
N ARG A 43 -7.87 -19.71 8.46
CA ARG A 43 -6.42 -19.82 8.19
C ARG A 43 -6.12 -20.82 7.09
N ILE A 44 -6.75 -22.01 7.14
CA ILE A 44 -6.58 -23.04 6.11
C ILE A 44 -7.07 -22.49 4.76
N LEU A 45 -8.26 -21.87 4.71
CA LEU A 45 -8.81 -21.30 3.48
C LEU A 45 -7.91 -20.21 2.89
N LEU A 46 -7.36 -19.32 3.72
CA LEU A 46 -6.44 -18.27 3.29
C LEU A 46 -5.12 -18.85 2.78
N ASN A 47 -4.56 -19.87 3.43
CA ASN A 47 -3.36 -20.56 2.94
C ASN A 47 -3.61 -21.20 1.58
N LEU A 48 -4.72 -21.94 1.43
CA LEU A 48 -5.10 -22.55 0.15
C LEU A 48 -5.28 -21.50 -0.96
N SER A 49 -5.85 -20.34 -0.62
CA SER A 49 -6.17 -19.30 -1.60
C SER A 49 -4.98 -18.43 -1.98
N ILE A 50 -4.02 -18.23 -1.07
CA ILE A 50 -2.95 -17.22 -1.23
C ILE A 50 -1.57 -17.87 -1.31
N ARG A 51 -1.24 -18.76 -0.37
CA ARG A 51 0.07 -19.40 -0.26
C ARG A 51 0.19 -20.60 -1.20
N ASP A 52 -0.83 -21.44 -1.26
CA ASP A 52 -0.83 -22.71 -1.97
C ASP A 52 -1.45 -22.60 -3.37
N ALA A 53 -1.17 -21.49 -4.05
CA ALA A 53 -1.64 -21.20 -5.40
C ALA A 53 -0.52 -21.43 -6.45
N PRO A 54 -0.40 -22.64 -7.02
CA PRO A 54 0.54 -22.89 -8.12
C PRO A 54 0.07 -22.23 -9.41
N PHE A 55 1.01 -21.83 -10.25
CA PHE A 55 0.75 -21.30 -11.58
C PHE A 55 1.62 -22.01 -12.62
N ARG A 56 1.25 -21.88 -13.90
CA ARG A 56 1.97 -22.51 -15.01
C ARG A 56 2.65 -21.45 -15.87
N PHE A 57 3.96 -21.55 -16.05
CA PHE A 57 4.73 -20.71 -16.96
C PHE A 57 5.66 -21.58 -17.81
N GLN A 58 5.67 -21.37 -19.14
CA GLN A 58 6.48 -22.17 -20.08
C GLN A 58 6.37 -23.70 -19.86
N SER A 59 5.16 -24.19 -19.64
CA SER A 59 4.85 -25.61 -19.36
C SER A 59 5.46 -26.17 -18.06
N LYS A 60 6.02 -25.33 -17.19
CA LYS A 60 6.45 -25.68 -15.84
C LYS A 60 5.43 -25.20 -14.82
N ILE A 61 5.26 -25.98 -13.75
CA ILE A 61 4.42 -25.61 -12.60
C ILE A 61 5.35 -25.01 -11.56
N ASP A 62 5.10 -23.75 -11.22
CA ASP A 62 5.85 -23.01 -10.22
C ASP A 62 4.90 -22.62 -9.08
N LYS A 63 5.47 -22.39 -7.91
CA LYS A 63 4.76 -21.91 -6.73
C LYS A 63 5.47 -20.68 -6.20
N GLN A 64 4.71 -19.64 -5.92
CA GLN A 64 5.24 -18.45 -5.27
C GLN A 64 5.62 -18.79 -3.82
N ILE A 65 6.88 -18.51 -3.46
CA ILE A 65 7.43 -18.84 -2.14
C ILE A 65 7.00 -17.79 -1.10
N ASP A 66 7.04 -16.51 -1.50
CA ASP A 66 6.61 -15.37 -0.69
C ASP A 66 6.14 -14.23 -1.61
N GLY A 67 5.49 -13.24 -1.02
CA GLY A 67 4.70 -12.27 -1.76
C GLY A 67 3.32 -12.81 -2.14
N VAL A 68 2.38 -11.90 -2.28
CA VAL A 68 1.03 -12.21 -2.72
C VAL A 68 0.98 -12.17 -4.26
N ALA A 69 0.42 -13.21 -4.87
CA ALA A 69 0.36 -13.32 -6.33
C ALA A 69 -0.46 -12.19 -6.96
N MET A 70 0.15 -11.42 -7.86
CA MET A 70 -0.55 -10.45 -8.68
C MET A 70 -1.60 -11.16 -9.55
N GLY A 71 -2.82 -10.66 -9.57
CA GLY A 71 -3.95 -11.30 -10.25
C GLY A 71 -4.78 -12.25 -9.37
N ASN A 72 -4.33 -12.55 -8.14
CA ASN A 72 -5.20 -13.20 -7.17
C ASN A 72 -6.28 -12.21 -6.70
N PRO A 73 -7.59 -12.58 -6.73
CA PRO A 73 -8.67 -11.70 -6.30
C PRO A 73 -8.55 -11.20 -4.85
N LEU A 74 -7.87 -11.97 -3.99
CA LEU A 74 -7.63 -11.59 -2.59
C LEU A 74 -6.37 -10.74 -2.41
N ALA A 75 -5.50 -10.63 -3.42
CA ALA A 75 -4.24 -9.91 -3.27
C ALA A 75 -4.41 -8.45 -2.83
N PRO A 76 -5.32 -7.66 -3.44
CA PRO A 76 -5.49 -6.26 -3.07
C PRO A 76 -5.89 -6.09 -1.61
N ILE A 77 -6.89 -6.84 -1.13
CA ILE A 77 -7.40 -6.69 0.23
C ILE A 77 -6.39 -7.17 1.28
N ILE A 78 -5.66 -8.25 0.99
CA ILE A 78 -4.67 -8.81 1.92
C ILE A 78 -3.44 -7.89 2.04
N ALA A 79 -2.96 -7.36 0.92
CA ALA A 79 -1.87 -6.38 0.92
C ALA A 79 -2.30 -5.09 1.62
N ASP A 80 -3.53 -4.63 1.41
CA ASP A 80 -4.08 -3.43 2.03
C ASP A 80 -4.17 -3.57 3.56
N LEU A 81 -4.66 -4.71 4.07
CA LEU A 81 -4.71 -4.99 5.51
C LEU A 81 -3.31 -5.06 6.13
N TRP A 82 -2.35 -5.66 5.43
CA TRP A 82 -0.96 -5.68 5.89
C TRP A 82 -0.36 -4.26 5.93
N MET A 83 -0.62 -3.44 4.91
CA MET A 83 -0.21 -2.04 4.88
C MET A 83 -0.85 -1.24 6.01
N GLN A 84 -2.14 -1.42 6.28
CA GLN A 84 -2.83 -0.77 7.40
C GLN A 84 -2.13 -1.06 8.74
N LYS A 85 -1.76 -2.32 9.00
CA LYS A 85 -0.98 -2.69 10.20
C LYS A 85 0.38 -1.98 10.26
N MET A 86 1.03 -1.76 9.11
CA MET A 86 2.28 -1.00 9.06
C MET A 86 2.04 0.49 9.34
N GLU A 87 0.97 1.05 8.78
CA GLU A 87 0.58 2.46 8.95
C GLU A 87 0.14 2.79 10.38
N GLU A 88 -0.37 1.82 11.17
CA GLU A 88 -0.60 2.01 12.60
C GLU A 88 0.65 2.46 13.36
N LYS A 89 1.86 2.15 12.86
CA LYS A 89 3.13 2.62 13.42
C LYS A 89 3.33 4.13 13.27
N LEU A 90 2.55 4.82 12.43
CA LEU A 90 2.52 6.29 12.35
C LEU A 90 2.16 6.93 13.70
N ASN A 91 1.37 6.24 14.53
CA ASN A 91 1.00 6.71 15.87
C ASN A 91 2.22 6.86 16.81
N ARG A 92 3.35 6.24 16.48
CA ARG A 92 4.62 6.38 17.24
C ARG A 92 5.32 7.72 16.98
N PHE A 93 4.87 8.49 16.00
CA PHE A 93 5.41 9.81 15.67
C PHE A 93 4.55 10.88 16.33
N SER A 94 5.14 11.63 17.26
CA SER A 94 4.46 12.75 17.93
C SER A 94 4.54 14.04 17.11
N THR A 95 5.76 14.45 16.74
CA THR A 95 6.04 15.77 16.10
C THR A 95 6.36 15.68 14.62
N ASN A 96 6.86 14.54 14.14
CA ASN A 96 7.30 14.37 12.75
C ASN A 96 6.34 13.51 11.92
N LYS A 97 5.05 13.50 12.27
CA LYS A 97 4.04 12.77 11.50
C LYS A 97 3.42 13.66 10.41
N PRO A 98 2.97 13.06 9.30
CA PRO A 98 2.16 13.78 8.30
C PRO A 98 0.89 14.34 8.96
N MET A 99 0.49 15.54 8.52
CA MET A 99 -0.84 16.09 8.81
C MET A 99 -1.92 15.31 8.05
N ILE A 100 -1.62 14.96 6.79
CA ILE A 100 -2.48 14.15 5.93
C ILE A 100 -1.66 12.99 5.39
N TRP A 101 -2.20 11.77 5.49
CA TRP A 101 -1.68 10.54 4.91
C TRP A 101 -2.83 9.81 4.21
N LEU A 102 -2.84 9.82 2.88
CA LEU A 102 -3.87 9.19 2.06
C LEU A 102 -3.22 8.15 1.16
N ARG A 103 -3.54 6.88 1.34
CA ARG A 103 -3.01 5.79 0.53
C ARG A 103 -4.07 5.25 -0.44
N TYR A 104 -3.65 5.03 -1.67
CA TYR A 104 -4.38 4.31 -2.70
C TYR A 104 -3.49 3.15 -3.19
N VAL A 105 -3.77 1.94 -2.71
CA VAL A 105 -2.93 0.75 -2.98
C VAL A 105 -1.47 0.98 -2.52
N ASP A 106 -0.55 1.21 -3.45
CA ASP A 106 0.89 1.47 -3.28
C ASP A 106 1.22 2.96 -3.24
N ASP A 107 0.44 3.81 -3.91
CA ASP A 107 0.60 5.25 -3.95
C ASP A 107 0.09 5.93 -2.65
N VAL A 108 0.90 6.82 -2.06
CA VAL A 108 0.55 7.59 -0.87
C VAL A 108 0.73 9.09 -1.13
N PHE A 109 -0.33 9.87 -0.94
CA PHE A 109 -0.29 11.32 -0.91
C PHE A 109 -0.16 11.83 0.53
N CYS A 110 0.80 12.75 0.75
CA CYS A 110 1.10 13.28 2.06
C CYS A 110 1.19 14.82 2.11
N ILE A 111 0.73 15.38 3.23
CA ILE A 111 0.98 16.77 3.60
C ILE A 111 1.69 16.81 4.95
N PHE A 112 2.83 17.48 4.97
CA PHE A 112 3.62 17.74 6.16
C PHE A 112 3.70 19.24 6.42
N THR A 113 3.67 19.63 7.70
CA THR A 113 3.91 21.01 8.16
C THR A 113 5.32 21.21 8.72
N ILE A 114 6.21 20.26 8.44
CA ILE A 114 7.60 20.23 8.89
C ILE A 114 8.57 20.45 7.71
N PRO A 115 9.82 20.89 7.97
CA PRO A 115 10.80 21.10 6.91
C PRO A 115 11.15 19.81 6.15
N LYS A 116 11.52 19.94 4.86
CA LYS A 116 11.92 18.80 3.99
C LYS A 116 12.98 17.88 4.62
N ALA A 117 13.96 18.44 5.34
CA ALA A 117 14.97 17.66 6.04
C ALA A 117 14.38 16.68 7.07
N LYS A 118 13.34 17.09 7.80
CA LYS A 118 12.63 16.23 8.76
C LYS A 118 11.74 15.19 8.06
N ILE A 119 11.25 15.49 6.86
CA ILE A 119 10.53 14.52 6.02
C ILE A 119 11.49 13.42 5.54
N LEU A 120 12.74 13.75 5.18
CA LEU A 120 13.76 12.76 4.82
C LEU A 120 14.15 11.85 6.02
N GLU A 121 14.24 12.42 7.22
CA GLU A 121 14.42 11.63 8.45
C GLU A 121 13.22 10.69 8.69
N PHE A 122 11.99 11.18 8.48
CA PHE A 122 10.78 10.37 8.57
C PHE A 122 10.80 9.22 7.55
N HIS A 123 11.12 9.52 6.28
CA HIS A 123 11.25 8.53 5.20
C HIS A 123 12.25 7.43 5.54
N THR A 124 13.41 7.81 6.07
CA THR A 124 14.44 6.86 6.54
C THR A 124 13.92 5.97 7.69
N ARG A 125 13.03 6.49 8.54
CA ARG A 125 12.46 5.74 9.66
C ARG A 125 11.35 4.78 9.22
N ILE A 126 10.48 5.17 8.29
CA ILE A 126 9.41 4.28 7.81
C ILE A 126 9.97 3.10 6.99
N ASN A 127 11.07 3.32 6.26
CA ASN A 127 11.82 2.25 5.57
C ASN A 127 12.53 1.27 6.52
N LYS A 128 12.47 1.51 7.84
CA LYS A 128 12.94 0.56 8.86
C LYS A 128 11.79 -0.16 9.57
N TRP A 129 10.54 0.07 9.15
CA TRP A 129 9.40 -0.58 9.79
C TRP A 129 9.35 -2.09 9.54
N HIS A 130 9.83 -2.53 8.39
CA HIS A 130 9.84 -3.93 7.99
C HIS A 130 10.88 -4.14 6.88
N GLN A 131 11.58 -5.28 6.87
CA GLN A 131 12.65 -5.55 5.89
C GLN A 131 12.13 -5.69 4.45
N ASN A 132 10.88 -6.12 4.27
CA ASN A 132 10.23 -6.20 2.96
C ASN A 132 9.44 -4.92 2.59
N LEU A 133 9.49 -3.84 3.38
CA LEU A 133 8.72 -2.63 3.10
C LEU A 133 9.66 -1.47 2.80
N HIS A 134 9.62 -1.01 1.56
CA HIS A 134 10.38 0.14 1.11
C HIS A 134 9.44 1.12 0.41
N PHE A 135 9.59 2.39 0.76
CA PHE A 135 8.89 3.51 0.17
C PHE A 135 9.88 4.31 -0.66
N THR A 136 9.49 4.74 -1.84
CA THR A 136 10.12 5.86 -2.54
C THR A 136 9.52 7.18 -2.05
N LEU A 137 10.18 8.31 -2.33
CA LEU A 137 9.72 9.63 -1.92
C LEU A 137 9.90 10.62 -3.06
N VAL A 138 8.82 11.33 -3.39
CA VAL A 138 8.80 12.39 -4.38
C VAL A 138 8.26 13.66 -3.71
N PHE A 139 9.04 14.74 -3.74
CA PHE A 139 8.55 16.04 -3.30
C PHE A 139 7.79 16.73 -4.43
N GLU A 140 6.83 17.58 -4.05
CA GLU A 140 6.23 18.51 -5.00
C GLU A 140 7.30 19.41 -5.66
N SER A 141 6.99 19.86 -6.87
CA SER A 141 7.79 20.81 -7.64
C SER A 141 6.90 21.98 -8.04
N ASN A 142 7.38 23.22 -7.89
CA ASN A 142 6.64 24.43 -8.26
C ASN A 142 5.19 24.45 -7.73
N ASN A 143 4.99 24.09 -6.46
CA ASN A 143 3.70 24.02 -5.77
C ASN A 143 2.70 22.98 -6.32
N TRP A 144 3.15 22.04 -7.14
CA TRP A 144 2.31 20.95 -7.64
C TRP A 144 2.95 19.58 -7.50
N ILE A 145 2.11 18.56 -7.41
CA ILE A 145 2.50 17.16 -7.44
C ILE A 145 1.46 16.36 -8.23
N ALA A 146 1.95 15.46 -9.07
CA ALA A 146 1.10 14.48 -9.72
C ALA A 146 0.84 13.33 -8.75
N PHE A 147 -0.43 12.95 -8.58
CA PHE A 147 -0.85 11.82 -7.78
C PHE A 147 -1.95 11.07 -8.55
N LEU A 148 -1.70 9.81 -8.89
CA LEU A 148 -2.52 9.05 -9.86
C LEU A 148 -2.70 9.88 -11.17
N ASP A 149 -3.94 10.09 -11.60
CA ASP A 149 -4.29 10.89 -12.78
C ASP A 149 -4.68 12.35 -12.41
N VAL A 150 -4.30 12.81 -11.23
CA VAL A 150 -4.66 14.14 -10.71
C VAL A 150 -3.41 14.99 -10.47
N LEU A 151 -3.45 16.22 -10.94
CA LEU A 151 -2.46 17.25 -10.61
C LEU A 151 -3.00 18.01 -9.39
N VAL A 152 -2.34 17.81 -8.25
CA VAL A 152 -2.65 18.54 -7.02
C VAL A 152 -1.75 19.77 -6.99
N THR A 153 -2.35 20.95 -6.91
CA THR A 153 -1.63 22.22 -6.74
C THR A 153 -2.04 22.86 -5.42
N HIS A 154 -1.15 23.64 -4.81
CA HIS A 154 -1.52 24.51 -3.70
C HIS A 154 -1.24 25.98 -4.04
N GLU A 155 -2.26 26.82 -3.84
CA GLU A 155 -2.18 28.27 -3.96
C GLU A 155 -2.93 28.90 -2.78
N GLN A 156 -2.31 29.87 -2.09
CA GLN A 156 -2.96 30.68 -1.05
C GLN A 156 -3.75 29.84 -0.02
N ASP A 157 -3.09 28.82 0.55
CA ASP A 157 -3.65 27.87 1.53
C ASP A 157 -4.80 26.96 1.03
N LYS A 158 -5.07 26.93 -0.28
CA LYS A 158 -6.08 26.05 -0.88
C LYS A 158 -5.42 25.01 -1.78
N LEU A 159 -5.87 23.75 -1.66
CA LEU A 159 -5.58 22.71 -2.63
C LEU A 159 -6.57 22.78 -3.79
N THR A 160 -6.07 22.73 -5.01
CA THR A 160 -6.90 22.52 -6.20
C THR A 160 -6.42 21.31 -6.98
N THR A 161 -7.36 20.63 -7.63
CA THR A 161 -7.11 19.43 -8.41
C THR A 161 -7.49 19.67 -9.86
N SER A 162 -6.66 19.17 -10.78
CA SER A 162 -6.96 19.14 -12.21
C SER A 162 -6.52 17.81 -12.81
N LEU A 163 -6.96 17.49 -14.03
CA LEU A 163 -6.56 16.26 -14.69
C LEU A 163 -5.06 16.32 -15.04
N TYR A 164 -4.30 15.31 -14.60
CA TYR A 164 -2.91 15.14 -15.00
C TYR A 164 -2.81 14.06 -16.07
N ARG A 165 -2.01 14.31 -17.10
CA ARG A 165 -1.61 13.29 -18.08
C ARG A 165 -0.10 13.23 -18.09
N LYS A 166 0.45 12.03 -17.85
CA LYS A 166 1.90 11.82 -17.94
C LYS A 166 2.39 12.23 -19.34
N PRO A 167 3.60 12.79 -19.48
CA PRO A 167 4.15 13.16 -20.80
C PRO A 167 4.21 12.00 -21.80
N THR A 168 4.22 10.75 -21.30
CA THR A 168 4.21 9.51 -22.06
C THR A 168 2.79 9.06 -22.48
N HIS A 169 1.75 9.82 -22.18
CA HIS A 169 0.37 9.49 -22.50
C HIS A 169 0.11 9.59 -24.01
N THR A 170 0.08 8.44 -24.69
CA THR A 170 -0.17 8.33 -26.14
C THR A 170 -1.65 8.43 -26.53
N GLY A 171 -2.57 8.53 -25.57
CA GLY A 171 -4.02 8.55 -25.84
C GLY A 171 -4.62 7.18 -26.16
N LEU A 172 -3.83 6.11 -26.06
CA LEU A 172 -4.29 4.73 -26.24
C LEU A 172 -4.84 4.20 -24.91
N TYR A 173 -6.16 4.20 -24.79
CA TYR A 173 -6.84 3.37 -23.81
C TYR A 173 -6.80 1.94 -24.33
N VAL A 174 -6.28 1.00 -23.51
CA VAL A 174 -6.35 -0.43 -23.84
C VAL A 174 -7.83 -0.81 -23.89
N MET A 175 -8.36 -1.06 -25.09
CA MET A 175 -9.65 -1.73 -25.24
C MET A 175 -9.43 -3.20 -24.84
N GLY A 176 -9.73 -3.49 -23.58
CA GLY A 176 -9.90 -4.86 -23.06
C GLY A 176 -11.33 -5.33 -23.25
#